data_AF-A0A1X7UP61-F1
#
_entry.id   AF-A0A1X7UP61-F1
#
_cell.length_a   1.000
_cell.length_b   1.000
_cell.length_c   1.000
_cell.angle_alpha   90.00
_cell.angle_beta   90.00
_cell.angle_gamma   90.00
#
_symmetry.space_group_name_H-M   'P 1'
#
loop_
_entity.id
_entity.type
_entity.pdbx_description
1 polymer ?
#
loop_
_entity_poly.entity_id
_entity_poly.type
_entity_poly.pdbx_seq_one_letter_code
_entity_poly.pdbx_strand_id
1 'polypeptide(L)' 'MLRRNIDVPLGLVNNAIGTVMGIFASRISINFDHIDVTCDIERFTSRYMLSKNLYVLRKQFPLILMLLLFINVRASR' A
#
# COMPACT_ATOMS: atom_id res chain seq x y z
N MET A 1 -4.75 1.81 5.15
CA MET A 1 -3.41 2.40 5.28
C MET A 1 -2.52 1.97 4.12
N LEU A 2 -1.80 2.91 3.51
CA LEU A 2 -0.86 2.64 2.43
C LEU A 2 0.43 2.00 2.99
N ARG A 3 0.99 1.04 2.24
CA ARG A 3 2.19 0.27 2.65
C ARG A 3 3.47 0.66 1.93
N ARG A 4 3.40 1.62 1.00
CA ARG A 4 4.51 2.06 0.15
C ARG A 4 4.31 3.51 -0.26
N ASN A 5 5.40 4.20 -0.58
CA ASN A 5 5.32 5.46 -1.30
C ASN A 5 4.94 5.17 -2.75
N ILE A 6 3.93 5.86 -3.28
CA ILE A 6 3.48 5.75 -4.67
C ILE A 6 3.82 7.04 -5.39
N ASP A 7 3.29 8.15 -4.90
CA ASP A 7 3.49 9.49 -5.46
C ASP A 7 3.70 10.47 -4.31
N VAL A 8 4.96 10.86 -4.11
CA VAL A 8 5.35 11.74 -2.99
C VAL A 8 4.80 13.16 -3.19
N PRO A 9 4.89 13.79 -4.38
CA PRO A 9 4.23 15.08 -4.64
C PRO A 9 2.73 15.11 -4.35
N LEU A 10 1.99 14.04 -4.68
CA LEU A 10 0.56 13.94 -4.37
C LEU A 10 0.25 13.58 -2.91
N GLY A 11 1.27 13.34 -2.08
CA GLY A 11 1.09 12.92 -0.68
C GLY A 11 0.69 11.45 -0.52
N LEU A 12 0.76 10.63 -1.57
CA LEU A 12 0.55 9.17 -1.52
C LEU A 12 1.79 8.47 -0.96
N VAL A 13 2.04 8.72 0.32
CA VAL A 13 3.19 8.22 1.07
C VAL A 13 2.82 6.99 1.92
N ASN A 14 3.83 6.19 2.26
CA ASN A 14 3.67 5.07 3.17
C ASN A 14 3.02 5.54 4.48
N ASN A 15 2.13 4.71 5.02
CA ASN A 15 1.27 4.99 6.17
C ASN A 15 0.14 6.00 5.94
N ALA A 16 -0.05 6.53 4.72
CA ALA A 16 -1.24 7.34 4.40
C ALA A 16 -2.53 6.58 4.75
N ILE A 17 -3.45 7.26 5.44
CA ILE A 17 -4.72 6.71 5.93
C ILE A 17 -5.84 7.32 5.12
N GLY A 18 -6.84 6.51 4.81
CA GLY A 18 -7.96 6.93 4.01
C GLY A 18 -9.09 5.92 4.05
N THR A 19 -10.26 6.39 3.63
CA THR A 19 -11.50 5.62 3.56
C THR A 19 -11.69 5.09 2.15
N VAL A 20 -12.02 3.81 2.03
CA VAL A 20 -12.31 3.19 0.72
C VAL A 20 -13.66 3.71 0.22
N MET A 21 -13.65 4.29 -0.98
CA MET A 21 -14.84 4.83 -1.65
C MET A 21 -15.45 3.85 -2.67
N GLY A 22 -14.60 3.01 -3.28
CA GLY A 22 -15.06 2.05 -4.30
C GLY A 22 -14.04 0.95 -4.57
N ILE A 23 -14.54 -0.25 -4.87
CA ILE A 23 -13.72 -1.42 -5.19
C ILE A 23 -14.07 -1.86 -6.61
N PHE A 24 -13.07 -1.87 -7.49
CA PHE A 24 -13.18 -2.30 -8.88
C PHE A 24 -12.25 -3.48 -9.16
N ALA A 25 -12.41 -4.11 -10.33
CA ALA A 25 -11.63 -5.31 -10.68
C ALA A 25 -10.10 -5.09 -10.63
N SER A 26 -9.63 -3.90 -11.03
CA SER A 26 -8.20 -3.56 -11.13
C SER A 26 -7.72 -2.48 -10.15
N ARG A 27 -8.64 -1.72 -9.55
CA ARG A 27 -8.34 -0.51 -8.75
C ARG A 27 -9.25 -0.38 -7.53
N ILE A 28 -8.78 0.33 -6.52
CA ILE A 28 -9.54 0.71 -5.33
C ILE A 28 -9.47 2.23 -5.22
N SER A 29 -10.62 2.91 -5.23
CA SER A 29 -10.70 4.35 -5.02
C SER A 29 -10.71 4.65 -3.52
N ILE A 30 -9.81 5.51 -3.07
CA ILE A 30 -9.61 5.84 -1.66
C ILE A 30 -9.58 7.35 -1.51
N ASN A 31 -10.34 7.85 -0.54
CA ASN A 31 -10.22 9.23 -0.08
C ASN A 31 -9.24 9.26 1.09
N PHE A 32 -8.06 9.86 0.90
CA PHE A 32 -7.04 9.96 1.95
C PHE A 32 -7.27 11.19 2.82
N ASP A 33 -7.05 11.06 4.13
CA ASP A 33 -7.46 12.08 5.11
C ASP A 33 -6.77 13.45 4.89
N HIS A 34 -5.58 13.44 4.28
CA HIS A 34 -4.76 14.63 4.02
C HIS A 34 -4.70 15.02 2.54
N ILE A 35 -5.51 14.41 1.67
CA ILE A 35 -5.56 14.68 0.23
C ILE A 35 -6.99 15.03 -0.15
N ASP A 36 -7.20 16.20 -0.76
CA ASP A 36 -8.54 16.70 -1.09
C ASP A 36 -9.24 15.92 -2.22
N VAL A 37 -8.50 15.09 -2.95
CA VAL A 37 -8.99 14.33 -4.09
C VAL A 37 -9.00 12.83 -3.79
N THR A 38 -10.03 12.14 -4.29
CA THR A 38 -10.06 10.68 -4.27
C THR A 38 -9.01 10.13 -5.23
N CYS A 39 -8.19 9.20 -4.76
CA CYS A 39 -7.13 8.58 -5.54
C CYS A 39 -7.46 7.13 -5.87
N ASP A 40 -7.16 6.72 -7.10
CA ASP A 40 -7.24 5.32 -7.50
C ASP A 40 -5.93 4.60 -7.20
N ILE A 41 -6.01 3.53 -6.40
CA ILE A 41 -4.88 2.67 -6.05
C ILE A 41 -4.95 1.39 -6.87
N GLU A 42 -3.90 1.15 -7.65
CA GLU A 42 -3.74 -0.07 -8.43
C GLU A 42 -2.92 -1.15 -7.70
N ARG A 43 -2.92 -2.36 -8.27
CA ARG A 43 -2.08 -3.46 -7.79
C ARG A 43 -0.64 -3.26 -8.21
N PHE A 44 0.26 -3.34 -7.25
CA PHE A 44 1.70 -3.34 -7.50
C PHE A 44 2.21 -4.76 -7.73
N THR A 45 3.10 -4.94 -8.71
CA THR A 45 3.82 -6.21 -8.95
C THR A 45 5.19 -6.15 -8.29
N SER A 46 5.42 -6.99 -7.28
CA SER A 46 6.72 -7.12 -6.60
C SER A 46 7.36 -8.47 -6.94
N ARG A 47 8.68 -8.47 -7.10
CA ARG A 47 9.49 -9.67 -7.38
C ARG A 47 10.22 -10.10 -6.11
N TYR A 48 10.03 -11.35 -5.71
CA TYR A 48 10.66 -11.95 -4.55
C TYR A 48 11.56 -13.10 -4.99
N MET A 49 12.82 -13.07 -4.56
CA MET A 49 13.75 -14.18 -4.76
C MET A 49 13.46 -15.26 -3.71
N LEU A 50 13.09 -16.47 -4.15
CA LEU A 50 12.89 -17.60 -3.24
C LEU A 50 14.18 -18.41 -3.05
N SER A 51 14.94 -18.58 -4.13
CA SER A 51 16.25 -19.25 -4.12
C SER A 51 17.13 -18.67 -5.24
N LYS A 52 18.40 -19.10 -5.33
CA LYS A 52 19.31 -18.64 -6.40
C LYS A 52 18.63 -18.77 -7.77
N ASN A 53 18.47 -17.63 -8.45
CA ASN A 53 17.84 -17.49 -9.76
C ASN A 53 16.35 -17.89 -9.86
N LEU A 54 15.66 -18.21 -8.75
CA LEU A 54 14.23 -18.51 -8.73
C LEU A 54 13.44 -17.35 -8.11
N TYR A 55 12.56 -16.76 -8.91
CA TYR A 55 11.78 -15.58 -8.52
C TYR A 55 10.28 -15.85 -8.60
N VAL A 56 9.55 -15.33 -7.61
CA VAL A 56 8.08 -15.29 -7.61
C VAL A 56 7.61 -13.85 -7.77
N LEU A 57 6.66 -13.66 -8.67
CA LEU A 57 5.96 -12.40 -8.86
C LEU A 57 4.68 -12.41 -8.02
N ARG A 58 4.48 -11.35 -7.23
CA ARG A 58 3.23 -11.12 -6.50
C ARG A 58 2.62 -9.81 -6.95
N LYS A 59 1.37 -9.86 -7.42
CA LYS A 59 0.58 -8.68 -7.81
C LYS A 59 -0.49 -8.43 -6.74
N GLN A 60 -0.36 -7.35 -5.99
CA GLN A 60 -1.24 -7.06 -4.85
C GLN A 60 -1.40 -5.55 -4.62
N PHE A 61 -2.51 -5.14 -4.01
CA PHE A 61 -2.72 -3.75 -3.61
C PHE A 61 -1.78 -3.38 -2.46
N PRO A 62 -1.09 -2.22 -2.51
CA PRO A 62 -0.18 -1.77 -1.45
C PRO A 62 -0.95 -1.23 -0.22
N LEU A 63 -1.96 -1.95 0.27
CA LEU A 63 -2.87 -1.52 1.32
C LEU A 63 -2.92 -2.55 2.45
N ILE A 64 -3.09 -2.06 3.67
CA ILE A 64 -3.44 -2.87 4.83
C ILE A 64 -4.67 -2.27 5.51
N LEU A 65 -5.58 -3.14 5.95
CA LEU A 65 -6.73 -2.73 6.75
C LEU A 65 -6.24 -2.19 8.10
N MET A 66 -6.69 -1.00 8.47
CA MET A 66 -6.36 -0.39 9.75
C MET A 66 -7.57 -0.50 10.68
N LEU A 67 -7.65 -1.61 11.43
CA LEU A 67 -8.61 -1.73 12.53
C LEU A 67 -7.94 -1.52 13.90
N LEU A 68 -6.66 -1.89 14.01
CA LEU A 68 -5.78 -1.67 15.16
C LEU A 68 -4.38 -1.27 14.67
N LEU A 69 -3.76 -0.29 15.35
CA LEU A 69 -2.37 0.12 15.08
C LEU A 69 -1.41 -0.84 15.78
N PHE A 70 -0.52 -1.48 15.00
CA PHE A 70 0.54 -2.33 15.55
C PHE A 70 1.88 -1.59 15.51
N ILE A 71 2.50 -1.40 16.68
CA ILE A 71 3.87 -0.87 16.82
C ILE A 71 4.83 -2.06 16.84
N ASN A 72 5.72 -2.15 15.85
CA ASN A 72 6.78 -3.16 15.83
C ASN A 72 8.05 -2.58 16.44
N VAL A 73 8.43 -3.04 17.64
CA VAL A 73 9.74 -2.74 18.23
C VAL A 73 10.73 -3.78 17.72
N ARG A 74 11.68 -3.36 16.89
CA ARG A 74 12.79 -4.21 16.46
C ARG A 74 13.96 -3.98 17.41
N ALA A 75 14.27 -4.97 18.24
CA ALA A 75 15.50 -4.94 19.02
C ALA A 75 16.69 -5.03 18.06
N SER A 76 17.50 -3.96 17.98
CA SER A 76 18.83 -4.04 17.37
C SER A 76 19.75 -4.73 18.38
N ARG A 77 20.45 -5.78 17.96
CA ARG A 77 21.61 -6.29 18.71
C ARG A 77 22.81 -5.39 18.48
#